data_AF-A0A937A4X9-F1
#
_entry.id   AF-A0A937A4X9-F1
#
_cell.length_a   1.000
_cell.length_b   1.000
_cell.length_c   1.000
_cell.angle_alpha   90.00
_cell.angle_beta   90.00
_cell.angle_gamma   90.00
#
_symmetry.space_group_name_H-M   'P 1'
#
loop_
_entity.id
_entity.type
_entity.pdbx_description
1 polymer ?
#
loop_
_entity_poly.entity_id
_entity_poly.type
_entity_poly.pdbx_seq_one_letter_code
_entity_poly.pdbx_strand_id
1 'polypeptide(L)'
;MKAAVFCLALAALTAAHAADREDLKRERESIEADYARRAEACKTQFVVTPCLDKVRIEKQKALSHVAAQENALDAAERQAKADARKKRLADKAAAAEAAASAPAPAASKARSAAARKPAQARQKPQVDEQSRNAREQEKRADFEARQREIEAHRKKVEERNAERARTKPAPRPLPPPASAAG
;
A
#
# COMPACT_ATOMS: atom_id res chain seq x y z
N MET A 1 -0.46 33.60 -16.49
CA MET A 1 0.49 33.70 -15.36
C MET A 1 0.18 32.75 -14.20
N LYS A 2 -1.09 32.56 -13.77
CA LYS A 2 -1.47 31.63 -12.66
C LYS A 2 -1.09 30.15 -12.87
N ALA A 3 -1.16 29.62 -14.10
CA ALA A 3 -0.80 28.23 -14.39
C ALA A 3 0.70 27.93 -14.22
N ALA A 4 1.58 28.89 -14.54
CA ALA A 4 3.03 28.74 -14.38
C ALA A 4 3.44 28.70 -12.90
N VAL A 5 2.77 29.48 -12.05
CA VAL A 5 3.00 29.51 -10.59
C VAL A 5 2.55 28.20 -9.93
N PHE A 6 1.44 27.61 -10.37
CA PHE A 6 0.94 26.34 -9.83
C PHE A 6 1.82 25.13 -10.20
N CYS A 7 2.41 25.12 -11.40
CA CYS A 7 3.37 24.09 -11.81
C CYS A 7 4.69 24.16 -11.02
N LEU A 8 5.19 25.37 -10.74
CA LEU A 8 6.42 25.56 -9.94
C LEU A 8 6.24 25.12 -8.48
N ALA A 9 5.08 25.40 -7.88
CA ALA A 9 4.78 25.00 -6.50
C ALA A 9 4.69 23.48 -6.32
N LEU A 10 4.13 22.76 -7.30
CA LEU A 10 4.09 21.28 -7.25
C LEU A 10 5.49 20.67 -7.35
N ALA A 11 6.35 21.21 -8.23
CA ALA A 11 7.72 20.71 -8.39
C ALA A 11 8.57 20.89 -7.12
N ALA A 12 8.44 22.04 -6.46
CA ALA A 12 9.13 22.31 -5.20
C ALA A 12 8.70 21.36 -4.06
N LEU A 13 7.40 21.05 -3.96
CA LEU A 13 6.89 20.13 -2.96
C LEU A 13 7.37 18.68 -3.19
N THR A 14 7.43 18.24 -4.45
CA THR A 14 7.97 16.91 -4.78
C THR A 14 9.47 16.81 -4.50
N ALA A 15 10.23 17.89 -4.74
CA ALA A 15 11.65 17.95 -4.45
C ALA A 15 11.91 17.92 -2.93
N ALA A 16 11.10 18.62 -2.14
CA ALA A 16 11.15 18.57 -0.68
C ALA A 16 10.89 17.15 -0.15
N HIS A 17 9.83 16.46 -0.63
CA HIS A 17 9.56 15.08 -0.22
C HIS A 17 10.68 14.10 -0.61
N ALA A 18 11.36 14.33 -1.73
CA ALA A 18 12.50 13.51 -2.13
C ALA A 18 13.71 13.74 -1.21
N ALA A 19 13.98 15.00 -0.84
CA ALA A 19 15.03 15.34 0.12
C ALA A 19 14.76 14.74 1.51
N ASP A 20 13.53 14.88 2.02
CA ASP A 20 13.12 14.32 3.31
C ASP A 20 13.31 12.79 3.36
N ARG A 21 13.01 12.10 2.25
CA ARG A 21 13.21 10.64 2.13
C ARG A 21 14.69 10.25 2.14
N GLU A 22 15.54 11.00 1.44
CA GLU A 22 16.98 10.75 1.43
C GLU A 22 17.62 11.00 2.80
N ASP A 23 17.15 12.01 3.54
CA ASP A 23 17.65 12.30 4.88
C ASP A 23 17.25 11.19 5.88
N LEU A 24 15.99 10.72 5.85
CA LEU A 24 15.55 9.58 6.67
C LEU A 24 16.31 8.29 6.35
N LYS A 25 16.63 8.07 5.07
CA LYS A 25 17.44 6.93 4.64
C LYS A 25 18.85 7.00 5.22
N ARG A 26 19.50 8.16 5.16
CA ARG A 26 20.84 8.37 5.77
C ARG A 26 20.80 8.19 7.28
N GLU A 27 19.76 8.69 7.94
CA GLU A 27 19.57 8.51 9.38
C GLU A 27 19.46 7.02 9.72
N ARG A 28 18.64 6.26 8.99
CA ARG A 28 18.52 4.82 9.14
C ARG A 28 19.86 4.09 8.95
N GLU A 29 20.58 4.39 7.88
CA GLU A 29 21.89 3.80 7.58
C GLU A 29 22.89 4.08 8.72
N SER A 30 22.87 5.30 9.29
CA SER A 30 23.72 5.65 10.43
C SER A 30 23.38 4.82 11.68
N ILE A 31 22.08 4.65 12.00
CA ILE A 31 21.63 3.84 13.14
C ILE A 31 22.00 2.36 12.94
N GLU A 32 21.88 1.84 11.72
CA GLU A 32 22.24 0.47 11.39
C GLU A 32 23.76 0.24 11.47
N ALA A 33 24.57 1.19 11.00
CA ALA A 33 26.02 1.16 11.12
C ALA A 33 26.45 1.20 12.61
N ASP A 34 25.84 2.05 13.42
CA ASP A 34 26.08 2.16 14.86
C ASP A 34 25.71 0.87 15.59
N TYR A 35 24.58 0.26 15.24
CA TYR A 35 24.22 -1.06 15.73
C TYR A 35 25.27 -2.10 15.36
N ALA A 36 25.71 -2.16 14.10
CA ALA A 36 26.69 -3.14 13.64
C ALA A 36 28.01 -3.03 14.41
N ARG A 37 28.56 -1.81 14.57
CA ARG A 37 29.79 -1.59 15.34
C ARG A 37 29.66 -2.05 16.80
N ARG A 38 28.54 -1.69 17.46
CA ARG A 38 28.31 -2.07 18.86
C ARG A 38 28.03 -3.55 19.04
N ALA A 39 27.37 -4.19 18.07
CA ALA A 39 27.13 -5.62 18.08
C ALA A 39 28.45 -6.40 17.96
N GLU A 40 29.39 -5.97 17.11
CA GLU A 40 30.73 -6.54 17.06
C GLU A 40 31.47 -6.37 18.38
N ALA A 41 31.40 -5.18 19.01
CA ALA A 41 31.99 -4.94 20.33
C ALA A 41 31.39 -5.84 21.42
N CYS A 42 30.09 -6.17 21.37
CA CYS A 42 29.47 -7.09 22.33
C CYS A 42 30.03 -8.51 22.23
N LYS A 43 30.49 -8.95 21.05
CA LYS A 43 31.02 -10.32 20.87
C LYS A 43 32.33 -10.56 21.62
N THR A 44 33.08 -9.51 21.94
CA THR A 44 34.33 -9.61 22.68
C THR A 44 34.14 -9.52 24.20
N GLN A 45 32.91 -9.28 24.67
CA GLN A 45 32.59 -9.21 26.09
C GLN A 45 32.23 -10.59 26.66
N PHE A 46 32.41 -10.77 27.97
CA PHE A 46 32.02 -11.99 28.65
C PHE A 46 30.48 -12.18 28.71
N VAL A 47 29.73 -11.07 28.83
CA VAL A 47 28.26 -11.05 28.88
C VAL A 47 27.65 -10.67 27.53
N VAL A 48 27.93 -11.49 26.50
CA VAL A 48 27.51 -11.23 25.11
C VAL A 48 25.99 -11.09 24.99
N THR A 49 25.22 -12.02 25.56
CA THR A 49 23.75 -12.05 25.37
C THR A 49 23.07 -10.79 25.92
N PRO A 50 23.29 -10.39 27.20
CA PRO A 50 22.71 -9.15 27.71
C PRO A 50 23.19 -7.89 26.96
N CYS A 51 24.45 -7.87 26.50
CA CYS A 51 24.98 -6.78 25.69
C CYS A 51 24.24 -6.66 24.35
N LEU A 52 24.08 -7.77 23.63
CA LEU A 52 23.38 -7.80 22.35
C LEU A 52 21.91 -7.41 22.50
N ASP A 53 21.23 -7.87 23.54
CA ASP A 53 19.82 -7.53 23.78
C ASP A 53 19.64 -6.03 24.06
N LYS A 54 20.55 -5.43 24.85
CA LYS A 54 20.56 -3.98 25.06
C LYS A 54 20.73 -3.22 23.74
N VAL A 55 21.71 -3.62 22.92
CA VAL A 55 22.00 -2.97 21.63
C VAL A 55 20.84 -3.14 20.63
N ARG A 56 20.12 -4.26 20.65
CA ARG A 56 18.88 -4.48 19.87
C ARG A 56 17.75 -3.55 20.32
N ILE A 57 17.52 -3.42 21.62
CA ILE A 57 16.48 -2.53 22.17
C ILE A 57 16.78 -1.09 21.80
N GLU A 58 18.04 -0.65 21.92
CA GLU A 58 18.45 0.70 21.54
C GLU A 58 18.28 0.96 20.05
N LYS A 59 18.63 -0.01 19.18
CA LYS A 59 18.35 0.07 17.74
C LYS A 59 16.85 0.24 17.48
N GLN A 60 16.02 -0.57 18.12
CA GLN A 60 14.57 -0.51 17.93
C GLN A 60 14.00 0.85 18.36
N LYS A 61 14.48 1.40 19.47
CA LYS A 61 14.11 2.75 19.93
C LYS A 61 14.53 3.81 18.93
N ALA A 62 15.79 3.79 18.47
CA ALA A 62 16.30 4.76 17.50
C ALA A 62 15.53 4.70 16.17
N LEU A 63 15.26 3.50 15.65
CA LEU A 63 14.50 3.33 14.40
C LEU A 63 13.01 3.67 14.52
N SER A 64 12.43 3.69 15.72
CA SER A 64 10.99 3.89 15.89
C SER A 64 10.50 5.25 15.35
N HIS A 65 11.28 6.30 15.58
CA HIS A 65 11.01 7.65 15.09
C HIS A 65 11.15 7.74 13.56
N VAL A 66 12.23 7.20 13.00
CA VAL A 66 12.47 7.15 11.55
C VAL A 66 11.33 6.41 10.84
N ALA A 67 10.96 5.23 11.36
CA ALA A 67 9.85 4.45 10.81
C ALA A 67 8.52 5.20 10.89
N ALA A 68 8.26 5.98 11.94
CA ALA A 68 7.04 6.78 12.04
C ALA A 68 6.98 7.86 10.95
N GLN A 69 8.11 8.53 10.68
CA GLN A 69 8.19 9.55 9.62
C GLN A 69 8.07 8.95 8.23
N GLU A 70 8.78 7.85 7.94
CA GLU A 70 8.66 7.13 6.66
C GLU A 70 7.20 6.73 6.39
N ASN A 71 6.52 6.18 7.40
CA ASN A 71 5.11 5.79 7.29
C ASN A 71 4.17 7.00 7.03
N ALA A 72 4.47 8.15 7.62
CA ALA A 72 3.70 9.37 7.40
C ALA A 72 3.83 9.87 5.95
N LEU A 73 5.05 9.87 5.40
CA LEU A 73 5.30 10.22 4.00
C LEU A 73 4.60 9.25 3.04
N ASP A 74 4.67 7.94 3.32
CA ASP A 74 4.01 6.91 2.51
C ASP A 74 2.47 7.00 2.59
N ALA A 75 1.92 7.38 3.74
CA ALA A 75 0.50 7.64 3.89
C ALA A 75 0.06 8.86 3.07
N ALA A 76 0.82 9.97 3.14
CA ALA A 76 0.56 11.17 2.36
C ALA A 76 0.61 10.89 0.85
N GLU A 77 1.59 10.12 0.38
CA GLU A 77 1.70 9.75 -1.03
C GLU A 77 0.53 8.88 -1.50
N ARG A 78 0.13 7.89 -0.69
CA ARG A 78 -1.04 7.05 -0.98
C ARG A 78 -2.32 7.89 -1.08
N GLN A 79 -2.50 8.85 -0.17
CA GLN A 79 -3.63 9.77 -0.19
C GLN A 79 -3.63 10.64 -1.46
N ALA A 80 -2.49 11.25 -1.80
CA ALA A 80 -2.35 12.06 -3.01
C ALA A 80 -2.68 11.27 -4.29
N LYS A 81 -2.21 10.01 -4.39
CA LYS A 81 -2.53 9.13 -5.53
C LYS A 81 -4.02 8.78 -5.58
N ALA A 82 -4.64 8.52 -4.43
CA ALA A 82 -6.07 8.24 -4.35
C ALA A 82 -6.90 9.44 -4.81
N ASP A 83 -6.56 10.65 -4.38
CA ASP A 83 -7.28 11.87 -4.73
C ASP A 83 -7.07 12.26 -6.20
N ALA A 84 -5.85 12.10 -6.73
CA ALA A 84 -5.58 12.25 -8.17
C ALA A 84 -6.41 11.27 -9.02
N ARG A 85 -6.59 10.03 -8.53
CA ARG A 85 -7.45 9.04 -9.19
C ARG A 85 -8.92 9.43 -9.14
N LYS A 86 -9.42 9.88 -7.98
CA LYS A 86 -10.82 10.36 -7.83
C LYS A 86 -11.09 11.51 -8.78
N LYS A 87 -10.21 12.51 -8.83
CA LYS A 87 -10.32 13.66 -9.74
C LYS A 87 -10.38 13.21 -11.20
N ARG A 88 -9.46 12.33 -11.62
CA ARG A 88 -9.46 11.79 -13.00
C ARG A 88 -10.75 11.04 -13.34
N LEU A 89 -11.36 10.34 -12.38
CA LEU A 89 -12.65 9.66 -12.61
C LEU A 89 -13.80 10.64 -12.71
N ALA A 90 -13.83 11.68 -11.86
CA ALA A 90 -14.82 12.75 -11.93
C ALA A 90 -14.73 13.52 -13.25
N ASP A 91 -13.52 13.89 -13.69
CA ASP A 91 -13.29 14.58 -14.97
C ASP A 91 -13.79 13.74 -16.15
N LYS A 92 -13.56 12.41 -16.11
CA LYS A 92 -14.07 11.48 -17.13
C LYS A 92 -15.59 11.35 -17.12
N ALA A 93 -16.20 11.31 -15.94
CA ALA A 93 -17.65 11.26 -15.80
C ALA A 93 -18.30 12.54 -16.32
N ALA A 94 -17.78 13.71 -15.94
CA ALA A 94 -18.24 15.01 -16.44
C ALA A 94 -18.08 15.14 -17.97
N ALA A 95 -16.97 14.66 -18.53
CA ALA A 95 -16.78 14.64 -19.98
C ALA A 95 -17.78 13.72 -20.70
N ALA A 96 -18.12 12.57 -20.10
CA ALA A 96 -19.12 11.66 -20.65
C ALA A 96 -20.54 12.25 -20.59
N GLU A 97 -20.88 12.95 -19.51
CA GLU A 97 -22.17 13.64 -19.33
C GLU A 97 -22.32 14.83 -20.29
N ALA A 98 -21.26 15.62 -20.46
CA ALA A 98 -21.23 16.71 -21.46
C ALA A 98 -21.38 16.18 -22.90
N ALA A 99 -20.80 15.02 -23.21
CA ALA A 99 -20.97 14.37 -24.51
C ALA A 99 -22.39 13.81 -24.72
N ALA A 100 -23.06 13.37 -23.65
CA ALA A 100 -24.43 12.85 -23.70
C ALA A 100 -25.50 13.95 -23.79
N SER A 101 -25.21 15.15 -23.29
CA SER A 101 -26.10 16.32 -23.31
C SER A 101 -25.91 17.24 -24.51
N ALA A 102 -24.88 17.00 -25.34
CA ALA A 102 -24.74 17.67 -26.62
C ALA A 102 -25.91 17.28 -27.54
N PRO A 103 -26.63 18.25 -28.17
CA PRO A 103 -27.71 17.93 -29.09
C PRO A 103 -27.17 17.04 -30.20
N ALA A 104 -27.81 15.88 -30.41
CA ALA A 104 -27.46 14.97 -31.46
C ALA A 104 -27.46 15.74 -32.80
N PRO A 105 -26.34 15.76 -33.57
CA PRO A 105 -26.45 16.24 -34.93
C PRO A 105 -27.48 15.36 -35.63
N ALA A 106 -28.53 16.00 -36.14
CA ALA A 106 -29.61 15.35 -36.86
C ALA A 106 -29.03 14.34 -37.84
N ALA A 107 -29.52 13.11 -37.78
CA ALA A 107 -29.05 12.01 -38.59
C ALA A 107 -29.06 12.38 -40.08
N SER A 108 -27.89 12.64 -40.66
CA SER A 108 -27.71 12.55 -42.11
C SER A 108 -27.66 11.06 -42.47
N LYS A 109 -28.83 10.45 -42.63
CA LYS A 109 -28.97 9.27 -43.47
C LYS A 109 -28.67 9.70 -44.91
N ALA A 110 -27.78 8.94 -45.54
CA ALA A 110 -27.41 8.92 -46.95
C ALA A 110 -26.12 9.65 -47.37
N ARG A 111 -25.27 8.84 -48.03
CA ARG A 111 -24.22 9.16 -49.01
C ARG A 111 -22.94 9.83 -48.51
N SER A 112 -21.93 8.99 -48.26
CA SER A 112 -20.73 8.99 -49.11
C SER A 112 -20.04 7.62 -49.05
N ALA A 113 -20.50 6.73 -49.93
CA ALA A 113 -19.67 5.64 -50.43
C ALA A 113 -18.67 6.24 -51.44
N ALA A 114 -17.60 6.86 -50.94
CA ALA A 114 -16.40 7.15 -51.71
C ALA A 114 -15.32 7.66 -50.76
N ALA A 115 -14.15 7.01 -50.82
CA ALA A 115 -12.88 7.45 -50.24
C ALA A 115 -12.82 7.61 -48.70
N ARG A 116 -12.75 6.47 -47.98
CA ARG A 116 -11.97 6.40 -46.74
C ARG A 116 -11.12 5.14 -46.76
N LYS A 117 -9.79 5.33 -46.70
CA LYS A 117 -8.82 4.27 -46.35
C LYS A 117 -9.34 3.53 -45.10
N PRO A 118 -9.20 2.20 -44.98
CA PRO A 118 -9.80 1.47 -43.86
C PRO A 118 -9.11 1.90 -42.57
N ALA A 119 -9.77 2.81 -41.84
CA ALA A 119 -9.52 3.00 -40.43
C ALA A 119 -9.91 1.66 -39.79
N GLN A 120 -8.90 0.94 -39.30
CA GLN A 120 -9.06 -0.27 -38.52
C GLN A 120 -10.05 0.03 -37.40
N ALA A 121 -11.30 -0.39 -37.60
CA ALA A 121 -12.27 -0.48 -36.54
C ALA A 121 -11.59 -1.33 -35.47
N ARG A 122 -11.31 -0.74 -34.31
CA ARG A 122 -11.01 -1.53 -33.10
C ARG A 122 -12.26 -2.34 -32.82
N GLN A 123 -12.32 -3.52 -33.43
CA GLN A 123 -13.26 -4.56 -33.07
C GLN A 123 -13.04 -4.78 -31.58
N LYS A 124 -14.05 -4.47 -30.76
CA LYS A 124 -14.09 -5.04 -29.42
C LYS A 124 -13.97 -6.55 -29.65
N PRO A 125 -12.99 -7.25 -29.04
CA PRO A 125 -12.92 -8.69 -29.21
C PRO A 125 -14.28 -9.23 -28.80
N GLN A 126 -15.00 -9.82 -29.75
CA GLN A 126 -16.21 -10.59 -29.44
C GLN A 126 -15.70 -11.79 -28.66
N VAL A 127 -15.62 -11.61 -27.34
CA VAL A 127 -15.22 -12.66 -26.41
C VAL A 127 -16.32 -13.70 -26.50
N ASP A 128 -16.03 -14.75 -27.26
CA ASP A 128 -16.89 -15.88 -27.54
C ASP A 128 -17.56 -16.40 -26.26
N GLU A 129 -18.84 -16.76 -26.33
CA GLU A 129 -19.65 -17.08 -25.17
C GLU A 129 -19.09 -18.28 -24.40
N GLN A 130 -18.49 -19.24 -25.13
CA GLN A 130 -17.78 -20.38 -24.54
C GLN A 130 -16.58 -19.94 -23.70
N SER A 131 -15.82 -18.95 -24.19
CA SER A 131 -14.67 -18.40 -23.45
C SER A 131 -15.08 -17.60 -22.20
N ARG A 132 -16.29 -17.02 -22.18
CA ARG A 132 -16.85 -16.38 -20.97
C ARG A 132 -17.25 -17.43 -19.94
N ASN A 133 -17.97 -18.46 -20.38
CA ASN A 133 -18.40 -19.56 -19.51
C ASN A 133 -17.21 -20.29 -18.88
N ALA A 134 -16.14 -20.54 -19.65
CA ALA A 134 -14.92 -21.15 -19.14
C ALA A 134 -14.26 -20.28 -18.03
N ARG A 135 -14.15 -18.97 -18.25
CA ARG A 135 -13.60 -18.03 -17.25
C ARG A 135 -14.46 -17.92 -16.00
N GLU A 136 -15.78 -18.05 -16.14
CA GLU A 136 -16.68 -18.07 -14.98
C GLU A 136 -16.54 -19.36 -14.16
N GLN A 137 -16.38 -20.51 -14.82
CA GLN A 137 -16.12 -21.78 -14.13
C GLN A 137 -14.78 -21.77 -13.40
N GLU A 138 -13.73 -21.26 -14.03
CA GLU A 138 -12.41 -21.08 -13.41
C GLU A 138 -12.50 -20.18 -12.16
N LYS A 139 -13.18 -19.04 -12.26
CA LYS A 139 -13.37 -18.13 -11.12
C LYS A 139 -14.19 -18.75 -9.98
N ARG A 140 -15.19 -19.59 -10.29
CA ARG A 140 -15.96 -20.31 -9.27
C ARG A 140 -15.07 -21.34 -8.56
N ALA A 141 -14.29 -22.10 -9.31
CA ALA A 141 -13.35 -23.06 -8.73
C ALA A 141 -12.30 -22.39 -7.83
N ASP A 142 -11.73 -21.25 -8.27
CA ASP A 142 -10.79 -20.46 -7.48
C ASP A 142 -11.43 -19.91 -6.20
N PHE A 143 -12.68 -19.45 -6.28
CA PHE A 143 -13.41 -18.94 -5.12
C PHE A 143 -13.65 -20.04 -4.09
N GLU A 144 -14.11 -21.22 -4.53
CA GLU A 144 -14.31 -22.38 -3.67
C GLU A 144 -12.99 -22.86 -3.05
N ALA A 145 -11.89 -22.87 -3.81
CA ALA A 145 -10.58 -23.20 -3.30
C ALA A 145 -10.14 -22.24 -2.19
N ARG A 146 -10.29 -20.93 -2.41
CA ARG A 146 -9.97 -19.90 -1.40
C ARG A 146 -10.85 -20.02 -0.15
N GLN A 147 -12.13 -20.35 -0.31
CA GLN A 147 -13.00 -20.58 0.85
C GLN A 147 -12.51 -21.75 1.70
N ARG A 148 -12.16 -22.89 1.06
CA ARG A 148 -11.60 -24.05 1.76
C ARG A 148 -10.29 -23.72 2.49
N GLU A 149 -9.40 -22.95 1.85
CA GLU A 149 -8.13 -22.52 2.46
C GLU A 149 -8.37 -21.62 3.68
N ILE A 150 -9.30 -20.66 3.59
CA ILE A 150 -9.64 -19.76 4.70
C ILE A 150 -10.20 -20.56 5.88
N GLU A 151 -11.10 -21.50 5.62
CA GLU A 151 -11.68 -22.36 6.66
C GLU A 151 -10.63 -23.25 7.32
N ALA A 152 -9.75 -23.88 6.52
CA ALA A 152 -8.64 -24.68 7.03
C ALA A 152 -7.68 -23.84 7.88
N HIS A 153 -7.37 -22.62 7.43
CA HIS A 153 -6.53 -21.70 8.18
C HIS A 153 -7.19 -21.27 9.50
N ARG A 154 -8.49 -20.97 9.50
CA ARG A 154 -9.24 -20.63 10.73
C ARG A 154 -9.18 -21.77 11.74
N LYS A 155 -9.48 -23.01 11.32
CA LYS A 155 -9.38 -24.20 12.19
C LYS A 155 -7.98 -24.36 12.78
N LYS A 156 -6.93 -24.22 11.97
CA LYS A 156 -5.54 -24.33 12.44
C LYS A 156 -5.17 -23.25 13.46
N VAL A 157 -5.69 -22.03 13.31
CA VAL A 157 -5.47 -20.94 14.28
C VAL A 157 -6.23 -21.24 15.58
N GLU A 158 -7.47 -21.70 15.50
CA GLU A 158 -8.27 -22.10 16.66
C GLU A 158 -7.61 -23.24 17.45
N GLU A 159 -7.12 -24.28 16.78
CA GLU A 159 -6.37 -25.38 17.39
C GLU A 159 -5.11 -24.88 18.10
N ARG A 160 -4.31 -24.03 17.43
CA ARG A 160 -3.11 -23.42 18.04
C ARG A 160 -3.46 -22.57 19.26
N ASN A 161 -4.55 -21.82 19.21
CA ASN A 161 -4.99 -21.00 20.33
C ASN A 161 -5.47 -21.87 21.51
N ALA A 162 -6.20 -22.96 21.22
CA ALA A 162 -6.62 -23.93 22.23
C ALA A 162 -5.42 -24.64 22.87
N GLU A 163 -4.43 -25.05 22.07
CA GLU A 163 -3.18 -25.63 22.55
C GLU A 163 -2.41 -24.65 23.44
N ARG A 164 -2.30 -23.38 23.02
CA ARG A 164 -1.68 -22.32 23.83
C ARG A 164 -2.42 -22.08 25.14
N ALA A 165 -3.76 -22.10 25.12
CA ALA A 165 -4.57 -21.94 26.32
C ALA A 165 -4.40 -23.12 27.30
N ARG A 166 -4.18 -24.33 26.79
CA ARG A 166 -3.91 -25.52 27.62
C ARG A 166 -2.50 -25.53 28.21
N THR A 167 -1.52 -25.06 27.45
CA THR A 167 -0.09 -25.21 27.78
C THR A 167 0.52 -23.99 28.47
N LYS A 168 -0.02 -22.79 28.27
CA LYS A 168 0.53 -21.55 28.84
C LYS A 168 -0.28 -21.10 30.06
N PRO A 169 0.37 -20.91 31.22
CA PRO A 169 -0.30 -20.31 32.37
C PRO A 169 -0.74 -18.88 32.05
N ALA A 170 -1.85 -18.45 32.69
CA ALA A 170 -2.37 -17.10 32.54
C ALA A 170 -1.28 -16.06 32.88
N PRO A 171 -1.20 -14.94 32.12
CA PRO A 171 -0.23 -13.90 32.41
C PRO A 171 -0.49 -13.37 33.84
N ARG A 172 0.58 -13.22 34.62
CA ARG A 172 0.49 -12.62 35.94
C ARG A 172 -0.02 -11.17 35.79
N PRO A 173 -0.94 -10.71 36.67
CA PRO A 173 -1.38 -9.33 36.64
C PRO A 173 -0.17 -8.41 36.82
N LEU A 174 -0.17 -7.31 36.06
CA LEU A 174 0.84 -6.28 36.19
C LEU A 174 0.80 -5.72 37.63
N PRO A 175 1.97 -5.42 38.24
CA PRO A 175 2.00 -4.82 39.56
C PRO A 175 1.19 -3.51 39.54
N PRO A 176 0.37 -3.23 40.58
CA PRO A 176 -0.33 -1.97 40.67
C PRO A 176 0.69 -0.83 40.67
N PRO A 177 0.37 0.33 40.05
CA PRO A 177 1.27 1.48 40.10
C PRO A 177 1.53 1.81 41.58
N ALA A 178 2.81 1.90 41.95
CA ALA A 178 3.21 2.30 43.30
C ALA A 178 2.57 3.66 43.57
N SER A 179 1.56 3.67 44.43
CA SER A 179 0.97 4.92 44.91
C SER A 179 2.08 5.68 45.61
N ALA A 180 2.30 6.91 45.15
CA ALA A 180 3.19 7.87 45.79
C ALA A 180 2.79 7.97 47.27
N ALA A 181 3.65 7.48 48.15
CA ALA A 181 3.58 7.78 49.57
C ALA A 181 3.99 9.25 49.73
N GLY A 182 2.99 10.11 49.92
CA GLY A 182 3.13 11.42 50.56
C GLY A 182 2.60 11.33 51.98
#